data_AF-A0A9X4SBQ7-F1
#
_entry.id   AF-A0A9X4SBQ7-F1
#
_cell.length_a   1.000
_cell.length_b   1.000
_cell.length_c   1.000
_cell.angle_alpha   90.00
_cell.angle_beta   90.00
_cell.angle_gamma   90.00
#
_symmetry.space_group_name_H-M   'P 1'
#
loop_
_entity.id
_entity.type
_entity.pdbx_description
1 polymer ?
#
loop_
_entity_poly.entity_id
_entity_poly.type
_entity_poly.pdbx_seq_one_letter_code
_entity_poly.pdbx_strand_id
1 'polypeptide(L)'
;MNNLQSLRMLVKLKQRRLEQLDEALNLSRRQLREQMDGLASVLSDQAHSRAIEEAQRARLLALVVGDQSFRPNDLVTLQHLLAEAERAAADATKRVRHAEQQVDVAQQRCDAALRAYQRAEQQLQACQQRLELALKTAQAEQDDQQDEEAEDASVARLLAAQRSAATAGMQGQ
;
A
#
# COMPACT_ATOMS: atom_id res chain seq x y z
N MET A 1 7.11 -30.90 18.84
CA MET A 1 6.51 -30.81 17.48
C MET A 1 5.50 -29.66 17.26
N ASN A 2 4.81 -29.09 18.27
CA ASN A 2 3.79 -28.04 18.05
C ASN A 2 4.30 -26.63 17.65
N ASN A 3 5.54 -26.26 17.99
CA ASN A 3 6.05 -24.91 17.75
C ASN A 3 6.39 -24.62 16.27
N LEU A 4 6.80 -25.62 15.51
CA LEU A 4 7.22 -25.41 14.12
C LEU A 4 5.99 -25.27 13.20
N GLN A 5 4.95 -26.05 13.46
CA GLN A 5 3.66 -25.93 12.77
C GLN A 5 2.97 -24.58 13.07
N SER A 6 3.01 -24.11 14.32
CA SER A 6 2.44 -22.81 14.68
C SER A 6 3.18 -21.65 14.02
N LEU A 7 4.52 -21.70 13.93
CA LEU A 7 5.32 -20.71 13.19
C LEU A 7 5.02 -20.71 11.68
N ARG A 8 4.90 -21.90 11.06
CA ARG A 8 4.49 -22.02 9.64
C ARG A 8 3.11 -21.41 9.40
N MET A 9 2.15 -21.67 10.29
CA MET A 9 0.82 -21.06 10.21
C MET A 9 0.89 -19.54 10.35
N LEU A 10 1.67 -19.03 11.31
CA LEU A 10 1.84 -17.59 11.52
C LEU A 10 2.41 -16.90 10.28
N VAL A 11 3.42 -17.48 9.64
CA VAL A 11 3.98 -16.95 8.38
C VAL A 11 2.91 -16.88 7.30
N LYS A 12 2.11 -17.94 7.10
CA LYS A 12 1.01 -17.93 6.13
C LYS A 12 -0.04 -16.85 6.43
N LEU A 13 -0.41 -16.68 7.71
CA LEU A 13 -1.35 -15.63 8.12
C LEU A 13 -0.78 -14.23 7.86
N LYS A 14 0.51 -14.02 8.13
CA LYS A 14 1.19 -12.74 7.87
C LYS A 14 1.33 -12.46 6.37
N GLN A 15 1.60 -13.47 5.55
CA GLN A 15 1.59 -13.35 4.08
C GLN A 15 0.23 -12.89 3.57
N ARG A 16 -0.84 -13.59 3.97
CA ARG A 16 -2.21 -13.20 3.59
C ARG A 16 -2.57 -11.79 4.07
N ARG A 17 -2.10 -11.39 5.25
CA ARG A 17 -2.31 -10.02 5.74
C ARG A 17 -1.55 -8.99 4.92
N LEU A 18 -0.34 -9.31 4.46
CA LEU A 18 0.44 -8.44 3.59
C LEU A 18 -0.25 -8.25 2.23
N GLU A 19 -0.79 -9.32 1.65
CA GLU A 19 -1.59 -9.26 0.41
C GLU A 19 -2.79 -8.33 0.56
N GLN A 20 -3.56 -8.45 1.65
CA GLN A 20 -4.68 -7.54 1.93
C GLN A 20 -4.24 -6.07 2.06
N LEU A 21 -3.07 -5.83 2.65
CA LEU A 21 -2.52 -4.48 2.79
C LEU A 21 -2.00 -3.94 1.46
N ASP A 22 -1.47 -4.78 0.58
CA ASP A 22 -1.09 -4.41 -0.78
C ASP A 22 -2.32 -4.00 -1.59
N GLU A 23 -3.39 -4.80 -1.54
CA GLU A 23 -4.67 -4.45 -2.18
C GLU A 23 -5.21 -3.11 -1.67
N ALA A 24 -5.19 -2.88 -0.35
CA ALA A 24 -5.61 -1.62 0.25
C ALA A 24 -4.73 -0.43 -0.16
N LEU A 25 -3.41 -0.63 -0.27
CA LEU A 25 -2.48 0.38 -0.77
C LEU A 25 -2.76 0.70 -2.25
N ASN A 26 -2.99 -0.31 -3.08
CA ASN A 26 -3.32 -0.15 -4.48
C ASN A 26 -4.65 0.58 -4.67
N LEU A 27 -5.66 0.29 -3.84
CA LEU A 27 -6.93 1.03 -3.82
C LEU A 27 -6.70 2.50 -3.43
N SER A 28 -5.91 2.76 -2.38
CA SER A 28 -5.61 4.12 -1.93
C SER A 28 -4.86 4.93 -3.00
N ARG A 29 -3.93 4.31 -3.74
CA ARG A 29 -3.22 4.92 -4.87
C ARG A 29 -4.14 5.25 -6.04
N ARG A 30 -5.12 4.38 -6.35
CA ARG A 30 -6.14 4.65 -7.37
C ARG A 30 -7.01 5.83 -6.97
N GLN A 31 -7.50 5.83 -5.73
CA GLN A 31 -8.30 6.96 -5.21
C GLN A 31 -7.52 8.27 -5.24
N LEU A 32 -6.23 8.27 -4.88
CA LEU A 32 -5.40 9.48 -4.97
C LEU A 32 -5.32 10.00 -6.42
N ARG A 33 -5.08 9.11 -7.40
CA ARG A 33 -5.07 9.51 -8.81
C ARG A 33 -6.41 10.08 -9.27
N GLU A 34 -7.52 9.44 -8.90
CA GLU A 34 -8.86 9.94 -9.20
C GLU A 34 -9.11 11.33 -8.61
N GLN A 35 -8.65 11.60 -7.37
CA GLN A 35 -8.76 12.94 -6.78
C GLN A 35 -7.86 13.96 -7.50
N MET A 36 -6.65 13.58 -7.89
CA MET A 36 -5.74 14.45 -8.65
C MET A 36 -6.30 14.81 -10.03
N ASP A 37 -6.86 13.83 -10.74
CA ASP A 37 -7.52 14.05 -12.03
C ASP A 37 -8.77 14.93 -11.86
N GLY A 38 -9.52 14.71 -10.77
CA GLY A 38 -10.63 15.58 -10.37
C GLY A 38 -10.19 17.02 -10.12
N LEU A 39 -9.10 17.24 -9.39
CA LEU A 39 -8.53 18.56 -9.16
C LEU A 39 -8.12 19.25 -10.47
N ALA A 40 -7.48 18.51 -11.39
CA ALA A 40 -7.09 19.05 -12.70
C ALA A 40 -8.32 19.54 -13.50
N SER A 41 -9.42 18.79 -13.47
CA SER A 41 -10.69 19.19 -14.09
C SER A 41 -11.25 20.48 -13.45
N VAL A 42 -11.28 20.55 -12.12
CA VAL A 42 -11.79 21.73 -11.40
C VAL A 42 -10.90 22.97 -11.61
N LEU A 43 -9.59 22.80 -11.75
CA LEU A 43 -8.68 23.89 -12.11
C LEU A 43 -8.96 24.42 -13.53
N SER A 44 -9.25 23.54 -14.48
CA SER A 44 -9.68 23.94 -15.83
C SER A 44 -10.99 24.74 -15.80
N ASP A 45 -11.98 24.28 -15.03
CA ASP A 45 -13.24 25.01 -14.81
C ASP A 45 -13.02 26.41 -14.21
N GLN A 46 -12.10 26.52 -13.24
CA GLN A 46 -11.76 27.80 -12.61
C GLN A 46 -11.10 28.74 -13.62
N ALA A 47 -10.16 28.24 -14.42
CA ALA A 47 -9.52 29.03 -15.47
C ALA A 47 -10.54 29.53 -16.49
N HIS A 48 -11.48 28.68 -16.90
CA HIS A 48 -12.57 29.06 -17.80
C HIS A 48 -13.46 30.15 -17.19
N SER A 49 -13.86 29.99 -15.93
CA SER A 49 -14.72 30.95 -15.22
C SER A 49 -14.03 32.32 -15.07
N ARG A 50 -12.72 32.33 -14.77
CA ARG A 50 -11.91 33.56 -14.71
C ARG A 50 -11.76 34.23 -16.06
N ALA A 51 -11.55 33.46 -17.13
CA ALA A 51 -11.47 34.00 -18.48
C ALA A 51 -12.79 34.69 -18.90
N ILE A 52 -13.94 34.12 -18.50
CA ILE A 52 -15.25 34.77 -18.72
C ILE A 52 -15.36 36.06 -17.92
N GLU A 53 -15.01 36.05 -16.63
CA GLU A 53 -15.00 37.25 -15.76
C GLU A 53 -14.15 38.37 -16.37
N GLU A 54 -12.91 38.05 -16.76
CA GLU A 54 -11.99 39.00 -17.39
C GLU A 54 -12.52 39.55 -18.71
N ALA A 55 -13.13 38.70 -19.55
CA ALA A 55 -13.76 39.13 -20.79
C ALA A 55 -14.93 40.09 -20.55
N GLN A 56 -15.77 39.85 -19.54
CA GLN A 56 -16.87 40.77 -19.20
C GLN A 56 -16.35 42.09 -18.63
N ARG A 57 -15.30 42.07 -17.80
CA ARG A 57 -14.64 43.29 -17.33
C ARG A 57 -14.07 44.09 -18.49
N ALA A 58 -13.38 43.44 -19.43
CA ALA A 58 -12.82 44.10 -20.60
C ALA A 58 -13.90 44.75 -21.48
N ARG A 59 -15.04 44.07 -21.68
CA ARG A 59 -16.19 44.63 -22.40
C ARG A 59 -16.78 45.85 -21.69
N LEU A 60 -16.95 45.79 -20.38
CA LEU A 60 -17.46 46.91 -19.59
C LEU A 60 -16.50 48.11 -19.68
N LEU A 61 -15.19 47.89 -19.53
CA LEU A 61 -14.18 48.94 -19.68
C LEU A 61 -14.18 49.56 -21.08
N ALA A 62 -14.25 48.73 -22.13
CA ALA A 62 -14.33 49.22 -23.50
C ALA A 62 -15.57 50.07 -23.75
N LEU A 63 -16.70 49.74 -23.12
CA LEU A 63 -17.94 50.50 -23.19
C LEU A 63 -17.85 51.86 -22.49
N VAL A 64 -17.10 51.95 -21.39
CA VAL A 64 -16.89 53.18 -20.61
C VAL A 64 -15.87 54.11 -21.29
N VAL A 65 -14.86 53.55 -21.98
CA VAL A 65 -13.78 54.30 -22.62
C VAL A 65 -14.08 54.67 -24.08
N GLY A 66 -14.96 53.93 -24.76
CA GLY A 66 -15.26 54.15 -26.18
C GLY A 66 -16.26 55.29 -26.45
N ASP A 67 -16.03 56.07 -27.51
CA ASP A 67 -16.90 57.16 -28.00
C ASP A 67 -18.23 56.69 -28.66
N GLN A 68 -18.65 55.45 -28.43
CA GLN A 68 -19.87 54.92 -29.05
C GLN A 68 -21.14 55.43 -28.35
N SER A 69 -22.18 55.70 -29.14
CA SER A 69 -23.51 56.11 -28.66
C SER A 69 -24.09 55.05 -27.73
N PHE A 70 -23.91 55.28 -26.43
CA PHE A 70 -24.20 54.34 -25.36
C PHE A 70 -25.69 54.36 -24.96
N ARG A 71 -26.30 53.18 -24.78
CA ARG A 71 -27.64 53.05 -24.18
C ARG A 71 -27.51 52.61 -22.71
N PRO A 72 -28.15 53.31 -21.76
CA PRO A 72 -28.13 52.94 -20.33
C PRO A 72 -28.43 51.47 -20.04
N ASN A 73 -29.29 50.85 -20.85
CA ASN A 73 -29.71 49.45 -20.71
C ASN A 73 -28.56 48.44 -20.95
N ASP A 74 -27.59 48.79 -21.79
CA ASP A 74 -26.47 47.90 -22.13
C ASP A 74 -25.46 47.82 -20.98
N LEU A 75 -25.25 48.92 -20.25
CA LEU A 75 -24.40 48.94 -19.06
C LEU A 75 -25.01 48.13 -17.92
N VAL A 76 -26.31 48.29 -17.66
CA VAL A 76 -27.00 47.51 -16.62
C VAL A 76 -26.89 46.02 -16.93
N THR A 77 -27.09 45.64 -18.19
CA THR A 77 -26.94 44.25 -18.65
C THR A 77 -25.52 43.73 -18.45
N LEU A 78 -24.50 44.49 -18.88
CA LEU A 78 -23.10 44.10 -18.71
C LEU A 78 -22.67 44.04 -17.24
N GLN A 79 -23.19 44.92 -16.39
CA GLN A 79 -22.97 44.88 -14.94
C GLN A 79 -23.56 43.61 -14.32
N HIS A 80 -24.77 43.21 -14.73
CA HIS A 80 -25.36 41.95 -14.29
C HIS A 80 -24.54 40.73 -14.73
N LEU A 81 -24.15 40.68 -16.01
CA LEU A 81 -23.32 39.59 -16.55
C LEU A 81 -21.95 39.51 -15.87
N LEU A 82 -21.35 40.66 -15.55
CA LEU A 82 -20.11 40.70 -14.78
C LEU A 82 -20.32 40.16 -13.36
N ALA A 83 -21.37 40.59 -12.66
CA ALA A 83 -21.66 40.11 -11.31
C ALA A 83 -21.92 38.59 -11.28
N GLU A 84 -22.57 38.04 -12.30
CA GLU A 84 -22.73 36.59 -12.47
C GLU A 84 -21.40 35.88 -12.70
N ALA A 85 -20.55 36.42 -13.57
CA ALA A 85 -19.22 35.86 -13.85
C ALA A 85 -18.31 35.90 -12.61
N GLU A 86 -18.33 36.98 -11.83
CA GLU A 86 -17.59 37.11 -10.57
C GLU A 86 -18.05 36.08 -9.53
N ARG A 87 -19.36 35.84 -9.42
CA ARG A 87 -19.91 34.79 -8.55
C ARG A 87 -19.45 33.41 -9.01
N ALA A 88 -19.53 33.12 -10.30
CA ALA A 88 -19.09 31.84 -10.87
C ALA A 88 -17.59 31.59 -10.63
N ALA A 89 -16.74 32.60 -10.81
CA ALA A 89 -15.31 32.50 -10.56
C ALA A 89 -14.98 32.34 -9.05
N ALA A 90 -15.72 33.02 -8.17
CA ALA A 90 -15.61 32.85 -6.73
C ALA A 90 -16.00 31.43 -6.30
N ASP A 91 -17.11 30.90 -6.83
CA ASP A 91 -17.56 29.54 -6.53
C ASP A 91 -16.62 28.48 -7.11
N ALA A 92 -16.08 28.68 -8.32
CA ALA A 92 -15.03 27.82 -8.86
C ALA A 92 -13.78 27.82 -7.98
N THR A 93 -13.40 28.97 -7.41
CA THR A 93 -12.28 29.05 -6.46
C THR A 93 -12.55 28.27 -5.16
N LYS A 94 -13.79 28.28 -4.65
CA LYS A 94 -14.18 27.43 -3.51
C LYS A 94 -14.12 25.95 -3.87
N ARG A 95 -14.57 25.56 -5.07
CA ARG A 95 -14.48 24.18 -5.57
C ARG A 95 -13.03 23.69 -5.66
N VAL A 96 -12.10 24.53 -6.15
CA VAL A 96 -10.67 24.20 -6.18
C VAL A 96 -10.15 23.92 -4.78
N ARG A 97 -10.40 24.81 -3.80
CA ARG A 97 -9.97 24.60 -2.42
C ARG A 97 -10.49 23.30 -1.82
N HIS A 98 -11.75 22.96 -2.12
CA HIS A 98 -12.32 21.70 -1.67
C HIS A 98 -11.65 20.49 -2.34
N ALA A 99 -11.39 20.55 -3.64
CA ALA A 99 -10.70 19.49 -4.37
C ALA A 99 -9.24 19.30 -3.89
N GLU A 100 -8.53 20.40 -3.60
CA GLU A 100 -7.19 20.35 -2.98
C GLU A 100 -7.22 19.62 -1.64
N GLN A 101 -8.18 19.95 -0.77
CA GLN A 101 -8.37 19.25 0.51
C GLN A 101 -8.66 17.75 0.32
N GLN A 102 -9.42 17.37 -0.70
CA GLN A 102 -9.68 15.96 -1.00
C GLN A 102 -8.41 15.22 -1.45
N VAL A 103 -7.57 15.86 -2.27
CA VAL A 103 -6.26 15.33 -2.67
C VAL A 103 -5.37 15.15 -1.45
N ASP A 104 -5.28 16.15 -0.57
CA ASP A 104 -4.48 16.09 0.65
C ASP A 104 -4.91 14.92 1.55
N VAL A 105 -6.21 14.75 1.76
CA VAL A 105 -6.76 13.63 2.55
C VAL A 105 -6.46 12.29 1.89
N ALA A 106 -6.61 12.19 0.56
CA ALA A 106 -6.29 10.96 -0.18
C ALA A 106 -4.79 10.62 -0.10
N GLN A 107 -3.93 11.63 -0.14
CA GLN A 107 -2.48 11.45 -0.02
C GLN A 107 -2.09 10.96 1.38
N GLN A 108 -2.65 11.56 2.43
CA GLN A 108 -2.46 11.09 3.81
C GLN A 108 -2.91 9.63 4.00
N ARG A 109 -4.02 9.22 3.38
CA ARG A 109 -4.49 7.82 3.38
C ARG A 109 -3.51 6.89 2.67
N CYS A 110 -2.99 7.29 1.52
CA CYS A 110 -1.99 6.53 0.78
C CYS A 110 -0.71 6.35 1.60
N ASP A 111 -0.22 7.40 2.26
CA ASP A 111 0.96 7.34 3.12
C ASP A 111 0.75 6.47 4.36
N ALA A 112 -0.45 6.49 4.93
CA ALA A 112 -0.81 5.62 6.04
C ALA A 112 -0.86 4.15 5.62
N ALA A 113 -1.45 3.86 4.45
CA ALA A 113 -1.50 2.52 3.87
C ALA A 113 -0.09 1.99 3.55
N LEU A 114 0.78 2.82 2.97
CA LEU A 114 2.17 2.46 2.67
C LEU A 114 2.95 2.12 3.94
N ARG A 115 2.82 2.94 4.99
CA ARG A 115 3.43 2.66 6.30
C ARG A 115 2.88 1.40 6.95
N ALA A 116 1.60 1.07 6.76
CA ALA A 116 1.03 -0.18 7.25
C ALA A 116 1.60 -1.39 6.50
N TYR A 117 1.71 -1.30 5.17
CA TYR A 117 2.33 -2.33 4.34
C TYR A 117 3.79 -2.60 4.73
N GLN A 118 4.63 -1.57 4.80
CA GLN A 118 6.05 -1.70 5.17
C GLN A 118 6.23 -2.36 6.55
N ARG A 119 5.40 -1.96 7.53
CA ARG A 119 5.43 -2.60 8.85
C ARG A 119 5.03 -4.07 8.81
N ALA A 120 4.03 -4.43 8.01
CA ALA A 120 3.62 -5.82 7.85
C ALA A 120 4.69 -6.65 7.13
N GLU A 121 5.37 -6.08 6.15
CA GLU A 121 6.48 -6.70 5.43
C GLU A 121 7.64 -7.02 6.37
N GLN A 122 8.07 -6.04 7.18
CA GLN A 122 9.10 -6.25 8.20
C GLN A 122 8.71 -7.34 9.20
N GLN A 123 7.45 -7.37 9.65
CA GLN A 123 6.95 -8.42 10.54
C GLN A 123 6.96 -9.80 9.88
N LEU A 124 6.62 -9.88 8.59
CA LEU A 124 6.66 -11.13 7.86
C LEU A 124 8.10 -11.64 7.72
N GLN A 125 9.04 -10.78 7.33
CA GLN A 125 10.46 -11.10 7.22
C GLN A 125 11.02 -11.62 8.55
N ALA A 126 10.71 -10.94 9.67
CA ALA A 126 11.11 -11.40 10.99
C ALA A 126 10.51 -12.77 11.35
N CYS A 127 9.25 -13.04 10.99
CA CYS A 127 8.63 -14.36 11.21
C CYS A 127 9.27 -15.45 10.34
N GLN A 128 9.63 -15.15 9.10
CA GLN A 128 10.31 -16.06 8.19
C GLN A 128 11.69 -16.43 8.71
N GLN A 129 12.48 -15.45 9.15
CA GLN A 129 13.79 -15.68 9.76
C GLN A 129 13.70 -16.57 11.01
N ARG A 130 12.71 -16.33 11.87
CA ARG A 130 12.46 -17.18 13.05
C ARG A 130 12.09 -18.61 12.68
N LEU A 131 11.27 -18.79 11.64
CA LEU A 131 10.91 -20.11 11.15
C LEU A 131 12.12 -20.83 10.53
N GLU A 132 12.93 -20.13 9.75
CA GLU A 132 14.15 -20.67 9.15
C GLU A 132 15.14 -21.13 10.22
N LEU A 133 15.37 -20.31 11.25
CA LEU A 133 16.21 -20.68 12.38
C LEU A 133 15.67 -21.93 13.09
N ALA A 134 14.36 -21.97 13.39
CA ALA A 134 13.74 -23.11 14.05
C ALA A 134 13.81 -24.41 13.22
N LEU A 135 13.79 -24.30 11.88
CA LEU A 135 13.99 -25.43 10.99
C LEU A 135 15.43 -25.94 11.03
N LYS A 136 16.41 -25.03 10.99
CA LYS A 136 17.83 -25.39 11.06
C LYS A 136 18.17 -26.05 12.40
N THR A 137 17.64 -25.55 13.52
CA THR A 137 17.87 -26.15 14.83
C THR A 137 17.24 -27.53 14.93
N ALA A 138 16.00 -27.69 14.45
CA ALA A 138 15.33 -28.99 14.47
C ALA A 138 16.04 -30.02 13.56
N GLN A 139 16.61 -29.58 12.43
CA GLN A 139 17.40 -30.44 11.57
C GLN A 139 18.70 -30.88 12.25
N ALA A 140 19.43 -29.94 12.87
CA ALA A 140 20.65 -30.27 13.60
C ALA A 140 20.38 -31.26 14.75
N GLU A 141 19.33 -31.05 15.54
CA GLU A 141 18.92 -31.99 16.60
C GLU A 141 18.57 -33.38 16.06
N GLN A 142 17.99 -33.46 14.86
CA GLN A 142 17.66 -34.73 14.22
C GLN A 142 18.92 -35.43 13.69
N ASP A 143 19.83 -34.68 13.08
CA ASP A 143 21.10 -35.21 12.58
C ASP A 143 21.94 -35.78 13.75
N ASP A 144 22.02 -35.04 14.86
CA ASP A 144 22.70 -35.49 16.09
C ASP A 144 22.07 -36.79 16.65
N GLN A 145 20.73 -36.88 16.69
CA GLN A 145 20.02 -38.11 17.12
C GLN A 145 20.29 -39.29 16.20
N GLN A 146 20.36 -39.06 14.88
CA GLN A 146 20.63 -40.11 13.92
C GLN A 146 22.06 -40.65 14.05
N ASP A 147 23.02 -39.78 14.33
CA ASP A 147 24.40 -40.17 14.58
C ASP A 147 24.52 -41.03 15.84
N GLU A 148 23.89 -40.61 16.95
CA GLU A 148 23.83 -41.40 18.20
C GLU A 148 23.18 -42.79 17.97
N GLU A 149 22.04 -42.84 17.29
CA GLU A 149 21.35 -44.09 16.97
C GLU A 149 22.19 -45.01 16.06
N ALA A 150 22.95 -44.44 15.12
CA ALA A 150 23.83 -45.18 14.23
C ALA A 150 25.02 -45.80 14.98
N GLU A 151 25.61 -45.06 15.92
CA GLU A 151 26.66 -45.56 16.81
C GLU A 151 26.14 -46.71 17.68
N ASP A 152 24.99 -46.54 18.35
CA ASP A 152 24.36 -47.59 19.16
C ASP A 152 24.03 -48.84 18.35
N ALA A 153 23.48 -48.68 17.15
CA ALA A 153 23.19 -49.79 16.25
C ALA A 153 24.46 -50.49 15.75
N SER A 154 25.56 -49.77 15.58
CA SER A 154 26.86 -50.36 15.22
C SER A 154 27.42 -51.21 16.37
N VAL A 155 27.36 -50.71 17.61
CA VAL A 155 27.80 -51.41 18.82
C VAL A 155 26.95 -52.66 19.05
N ALA A 156 25.62 -52.55 18.92
CA ALA A 156 24.70 -53.68 19.07
C ALA A 156 25.01 -54.80 18.07
N ARG A 157 25.28 -54.45 16.80
CA ARG A 157 25.68 -55.42 15.76
C ARG A 157 27.02 -56.08 16.08
N LEU A 158 28.00 -55.33 16.56
CA LEU A 158 29.31 -55.86 16.95
C LEU A 158 29.21 -56.84 18.13
N LEU A 159 28.41 -56.50 19.16
CA LEU A 159 28.16 -57.38 20.30
C LEU A 159 27.40 -58.65 19.89
N ALA A 160 26.41 -58.54 18.99
CA ALA A 160 25.69 -59.70 18.47
C ALA A 160 26.61 -60.63 17.64
N ALA A 161 27.52 -60.05 16.84
CA ALA A 161 28.54 -60.80 16.10
C ALA A 161 29.50 -61.53 17.04
N GLN A 162 29.94 -60.88 18.13
CA GLN A 162 30.80 -61.51 19.13
C GLN A 162 30.09 -62.66 19.86
N ARG A 163 28.82 -62.48 20.25
CA ARG A 163 28.02 -63.54 20.89
C ARG A 163 27.83 -64.75 19.98
N SER A 164 27.51 -64.53 18.72
CA SER A 164 27.32 -65.62 17.74
C SER A 164 28.62 -66.37 17.46
N ALA A 165 29.75 -65.68 17.34
CA ALA A 165 31.07 -66.31 17.20
C ALA A 165 31.45 -67.16 18.43
N ALA A 166 31.17 -66.66 19.64
CA ALA A 166 31.42 -67.41 20.88
C ALA A 166 30.55 -68.69 20.97
N THR A 167 29.28 -68.63 20.56
CA THR A 167 28.40 -69.80 20.54
C THR A 167 28.78 -70.83 19.47
N ALA A 168 29.27 -70.39 18.30
CA ALA A 168 29.74 -71.29 17.24
C ALA A 168 31.04 -72.02 17.62
N GLY A 169 31.94 -71.35 18.36
CA GLY A 169 33.16 -71.97 18.89
C GLY A 169 32.92 -73.05 19.96
N MET A 170 31.79 -73.00 20.67
CA MET A 170 31.44 -74.01 21.69
C MET A 170 30.73 -75.26 21.12
N GLN A 171 30.19 -75.21 19.90
CA GLN A 171 29.50 -76.37 19.28
C GLN A 171 30.40 -77.22 18.36
N GLY A 172 31.66 -76.80 18.15
CA GLY A 172 32.64 -77.49 17.31
C GLY A 172 33.69 -78.31 18.07
N GLN A 173 33.48 -78.59 19.37
CA GLN A 173 34.33 -79.47 20.18
C GLN A 173 33.61 -80.77 20.54
#